data_AF-A0A8T1QFK5-F1
#
_entry.id   AF-A0A8T1QFK5-F1
#
_cell.length_a   1.000
_cell.length_b   1.000
_cell.length_c   1.000
_cell.angle_alpha   90.00
_cell.angle_beta   90.00
_cell.angle_gamma   90.00
#
_symmetry.space_group_name_H-M   'P 1'
#
loop_
_entity.id
_entity.type
_entity.pdbx_description
1 polymer ?
#
loop_
_entity_poly.entity_id
_entity_poly.type
_entity_poly.pdbx_seq_one_letter_code
_entity_poly.pdbx_strand_id
1 'polypeptide(L)'
;MVKMGEGGTPNMRSIALVTQMMVAMMMIAMMFVAEADTNNVFGPCADAKVKKFDGFTFGLAFSTRDSFFFNQTQLSPCDLRLSLSGNIGAQLALFRPKVDEISYLTVNSTAFNPALSGGHMVAFAGQKYAARSLPILVADTSHTIISFTLVLEFQKGTLQNLYWKNFGCDACSGDSICLNNQSCAVPTSKCLSSGGPTDCSLSIQLTFSGTDKNLDTLNSWYEVENLRQYSLYGLFSDIRDTFTGQNGMPF
;
A
#
# COMPACT_ATOMS: atom_id res chain seq x y z
N MET A 1 -31.24 54.69 41.94
CA MET A 1 -31.70 53.37 42.44
C MET A 1 -31.40 52.33 41.37
N VAL A 2 -30.28 51.61 41.49
CA VAL A 2 -29.96 50.45 40.65
C VAL A 2 -29.80 49.27 41.60
N LYS A 3 -30.70 48.29 41.48
CA LYS A 3 -30.73 47.09 42.32
C LYS A 3 -29.72 46.10 41.71
N MET A 4 -28.62 45.85 42.40
CA MET A 4 -27.68 44.77 42.06
C MET A 4 -28.41 43.43 42.24
N GLY A 5 -28.50 42.65 41.16
CA GLY A 5 -29.08 41.31 41.17
C GLY A 5 -28.13 40.30 41.81
N GLU A 6 -28.66 39.55 42.76
CA GLU A 6 -28.00 38.45 43.47
C GLU A 6 -27.56 37.34 42.50
N GLY A 7 -26.27 36.99 42.55
CA GLY A 7 -25.72 35.82 41.89
C GLY A 7 -26.20 34.55 42.60
N GLY A 8 -27.12 33.82 41.96
CA GLY A 8 -27.56 32.52 42.42
C GLY A 8 -26.43 31.50 42.39
N THR A 9 -26.16 30.86 43.53
CA THR A 9 -25.22 29.74 43.64
C THR A 9 -25.72 28.55 42.81
N PRO A 10 -24.87 27.97 41.94
CA PRO A 10 -25.29 26.87 41.09
C PRO A 10 -25.61 25.63 41.94
N ASN A 11 -26.77 25.02 41.65
CA ASN A 11 -27.30 23.86 42.34
C ASN A 11 -26.31 22.67 42.22
N MET A 12 -25.98 22.01 43.33
CA MET A 12 -24.94 20.97 43.43
C MET A 12 -25.16 19.80 42.46
N ARG A 13 -26.41 19.52 42.09
CA ARG A 13 -26.77 18.55 41.04
C ARG A 13 -26.32 18.96 39.63
N SER A 14 -26.36 20.25 39.29
CA SER A 14 -25.90 20.76 37.99
C SER A 14 -24.38 20.69 37.88
N ILE A 15 -23.65 20.93 38.97
CA ILE A 15 -22.18 20.80 39.00
C ILE A 15 -21.77 19.34 38.77
N ALA A 16 -22.44 18.38 39.42
CA ALA A 16 -22.16 16.96 39.25
C ALA A 16 -22.40 16.48 37.79
N LEU A 17 -23.50 16.90 37.16
CA LEU A 17 -23.81 16.58 35.76
C LEU A 17 -22.78 17.14 34.78
N VAL A 18 -22.36 18.40 34.96
CA VAL A 18 -21.33 19.03 34.11
C VAL A 18 -19.98 18.32 34.27
N THR A 19 -19.63 17.92 35.49
CA THR A 19 -18.39 17.18 35.77
C THR A 19 -18.41 15.81 35.11
N GLN A 20 -19.54 15.08 35.18
CA GLN A 20 -19.70 13.79 34.51
C GLN A 20 -19.61 13.89 32.98
N MET A 21 -20.21 14.93 32.38
CA MET A 21 -20.09 15.16 30.93
C MET A 21 -18.66 15.49 30.50
N MET A 22 -17.94 16.31 31.28
CA MET A 22 -16.53 16.64 31.02
C MET A 22 -15.63 15.40 31.08
N VAL A 23 -15.83 14.53 32.08
CA VAL A 23 -15.09 13.27 32.21
C VAL A 23 -15.40 12.34 31.04
N ALA A 24 -16.67 12.23 30.64
CA ALA A 24 -17.05 11.42 29.48
C ALA A 24 -16.43 11.97 28.18
N MET A 25 -16.42 13.28 27.96
CA MET A 25 -15.75 13.90 26.80
C MET A 25 -14.24 13.70 26.83
N MET A 26 -13.57 13.80 27.99
CA MET A 26 -12.14 13.50 28.11
C MET A 26 -11.84 12.03 27.81
N MET A 27 -12.66 11.10 28.31
CA MET A 27 -12.51 9.68 28.01
C MET A 27 -12.69 9.41 26.52
N ILE A 28 -13.68 10.03 25.87
CA ILE A 28 -13.87 9.95 24.41
C ILE A 28 -12.68 10.56 23.67
N ALA A 29 -12.16 11.72 24.10
CA ALA A 29 -10.99 12.35 23.49
C ALA A 29 -9.71 11.52 23.64
N MET A 30 -9.53 10.81 24.77
CA MET A 30 -8.42 9.86 24.97
C MET A 30 -8.51 8.61 24.09
N MET A 31 -9.72 8.21 23.66
CA MET A 31 -9.89 7.11 22.69
C MET A 31 -9.48 7.52 21.26
N PHE A 32 -9.38 8.81 20.96
CA PHE A 32 -8.97 9.34 19.65
C PHE A 32 -7.52 9.85 19.62
N VAL A 33 -6.62 9.30 20.43
CA VAL A 33 -5.19 9.50 20.18
C VAL A 33 -4.83 8.65 18.96
N ALA A 34 -4.83 9.27 17.78
CA ALA A 34 -4.15 8.70 16.62
C ALA A 34 -2.72 8.38 17.05
N GLU A 35 -2.35 7.10 17.10
CA GLU A 35 -0.97 6.73 17.38
C GLU A 35 -0.08 7.42 16.34
N ALA A 36 0.79 8.31 16.81
CA ALA A 36 1.72 9.03 15.95
C ALA A 36 2.72 8.04 15.33
N ASP A 37 3.08 8.26 14.06
CA ASP A 37 4.17 7.53 13.40
C ASP A 37 5.46 7.72 14.20
N THR A 38 5.98 6.63 14.78
CA THR A 38 7.22 6.63 15.55
C THR A 38 8.43 6.19 14.73
N ASN A 39 8.23 5.80 13.47
CA ASN A 39 9.31 5.38 12.59
C ASN A 39 9.87 6.59 11.83
N ASN A 40 11.14 6.94 12.03
CA ASN A 40 11.80 8.03 11.32
C ASN A 40 12.60 7.58 10.09
N VAL A 41 12.47 6.31 9.67
CA VAL A 41 13.22 5.75 8.54
C VAL A 41 12.46 5.95 7.24
N PHE A 42 12.89 6.91 6.41
CA PHE A 42 12.22 7.26 5.14
C PHE A 42 12.84 6.63 3.89
N GLY A 43 14.03 6.03 4.00
CA GLY A 43 14.69 5.37 2.87
C GLY A 43 14.30 3.89 2.78
N PRO A 44 14.04 3.35 1.57
CA PRO A 44 13.69 1.93 1.42
C PRO A 44 14.87 1.01 1.79
N CYS A 45 16.11 1.48 1.66
CA CYS A 45 17.31 0.69 1.97
C CYS A 45 17.80 0.85 3.41
N ALA A 46 17.09 1.57 4.27
CA ALA A 46 17.45 1.65 5.68
C ALA A 46 16.65 0.62 6.48
N ASP A 47 17.30 -0.01 7.46
CA ASP A 47 16.62 -0.97 8.32
C ASP A 47 15.69 -0.24 9.29
N ALA A 48 14.43 -0.68 9.37
CA ALA A 48 13.42 -0.11 10.26
C ALA A 48 12.87 -1.18 11.20
N LYS A 49 12.43 -0.75 12.39
CA LYS A 49 11.69 -1.56 13.34
C LYS A 49 10.39 -0.84 13.69
N VAL A 50 9.27 -1.39 13.24
CA VAL A 50 7.97 -0.71 13.25
C VAL A 50 7.00 -1.31 14.27
N LYS A 51 6.09 -0.48 14.78
CA LYS A 51 4.86 -0.93 15.42
C LYS A 51 3.67 -0.81 14.44
N LYS A 52 2.53 -1.38 14.82
CA LYS A 52 1.26 -1.14 14.14
C LYS A 52 1.02 0.37 14.00
N PHE A 53 0.45 0.79 12.86
CA PHE A 53 0.21 2.18 12.48
C PHE A 53 1.44 3.10 12.26
N ASP A 54 2.68 2.64 12.50
CA ASP A 54 3.87 3.36 12.03
C ASP A 54 3.87 3.43 10.49
N GLY A 55 4.48 4.46 9.92
CA GLY A 55 4.77 4.51 8.49
C GLY A 55 5.94 3.58 8.16
N PHE A 56 5.83 2.75 7.12
CA PHE A 56 6.92 1.87 6.69
C PHE A 56 7.30 2.15 5.24
N THR A 57 8.55 2.58 5.00
CA THR A 57 9.01 2.80 3.63
C THR A 57 9.48 1.50 2.98
N PHE A 58 8.98 1.24 1.77
CA PHE A 58 9.52 0.22 0.86
C PHE A 58 9.55 0.75 -0.57
N GLY A 59 10.30 0.08 -1.44
CA GLY A 59 10.42 0.42 -2.84
C GLY A 59 9.92 -0.67 -3.78
N LEU A 60 9.50 -0.25 -4.98
CA LEU A 60 9.27 -1.10 -6.14
C LEU A 60 10.28 -0.71 -7.22
N ALA A 61 11.17 -1.63 -7.56
CA ALA A 61 12.14 -1.46 -8.64
C ALA A 61 11.63 -2.14 -9.91
N PHE A 62 11.66 -1.41 -11.03
CA PHE A 62 11.27 -1.89 -12.35
C PHE A 62 12.50 -2.03 -13.23
N SER A 63 12.72 -3.23 -13.76
CA SER A 63 13.85 -3.52 -14.64
C SER A 63 13.60 -4.81 -15.44
N THR A 64 14.60 -5.29 -16.18
CA THR A 64 14.55 -6.63 -16.75
C THR A 64 14.69 -7.67 -15.64
N ARG A 65 14.13 -8.87 -15.83
CA ARG A 65 14.23 -9.96 -14.85
C ARG A 65 15.67 -10.22 -14.41
N ASP A 66 16.58 -10.33 -15.38
CA ASP A 66 17.97 -10.72 -15.13
C ASP A 66 18.77 -9.62 -14.43
N SER A 67 18.35 -8.36 -14.54
CA SER A 67 18.97 -7.23 -13.83
C SER A 67 18.87 -7.32 -12.30
N PHE A 68 17.99 -8.17 -11.76
CA PHE A 68 17.88 -8.42 -10.32
C PHE A 68 18.77 -9.56 -9.82
N PHE A 69 19.52 -10.21 -10.71
CA PHE A 69 20.37 -11.36 -10.38
C PHE A 69 21.85 -11.03 -10.62
N PHE A 70 22.69 -11.56 -9.72
CA PHE A 70 24.13 -11.57 -9.87
C PHE A 70 24.63 -12.99 -9.60
N ASN A 71 25.30 -13.61 -10.59
CA ASN A 71 25.74 -15.00 -10.52
C ASN A 71 24.63 -15.96 -10.05
N GLN A 72 23.46 -15.90 -10.71
CA GLN A 72 22.26 -16.70 -10.41
C GLN A 72 21.63 -16.47 -9.02
N THR A 73 22.19 -15.56 -8.22
CA THR A 73 21.65 -15.18 -6.93
C THR A 73 20.83 -13.91 -7.07
N GLN A 74 19.57 -13.94 -6.65
CA GLN A 74 18.77 -12.73 -6.61
C GLN A 74 19.25 -11.83 -5.47
N LEU A 75 19.63 -10.59 -5.80
CA LEU A 75 20.03 -9.58 -4.83
C LEU A 75 18.90 -8.58 -4.59
N SER A 76 18.97 -7.87 -3.45
CA SER A 76 18.06 -6.75 -3.20
C SER A 76 18.46 -5.57 -4.09
N PRO A 77 17.51 -4.78 -4.61
CA PRO A 77 17.77 -3.49 -5.26
C PRO A 77 18.61 -2.49 -4.44
N CYS A 78 18.78 -2.71 -3.13
CA CYS A 78 19.70 -1.96 -2.27
C CYS A 78 21.17 -2.41 -2.36
N ASP A 79 21.45 -3.53 -3.04
CA ASP A 79 22.80 -4.08 -3.20
C ASP A 79 23.51 -3.38 -4.36
N LEU A 80 24.64 -2.73 -4.06
CA LEU A 80 25.43 -1.95 -5.02
C LEU A 80 25.99 -2.79 -6.18
N ARG A 81 26.02 -4.12 -6.05
CA ARG A 81 26.44 -5.03 -7.14
C ARG A 81 25.39 -5.10 -8.25
N LEU A 82 24.13 -4.79 -7.96
CA LEU A 82 23.11 -4.62 -8.98
C LEU A 82 23.29 -3.24 -9.63
N SER A 83 23.88 -3.20 -10.82
CA SER A 83 24.01 -1.98 -11.61
C SER A 83 22.66 -1.61 -12.28
N LEU A 84 21.64 -1.33 -11.46
CA LEU A 84 20.28 -1.02 -11.90
C LEU A 84 20.19 0.34 -12.63
N SER A 85 21.15 1.24 -12.39
CA SER A 85 21.28 2.54 -13.06
C SER A 85 21.91 2.46 -14.47
N GLY A 86 22.15 1.27 -15.01
CA GLY A 86 22.72 1.06 -16.35
C GLY A 86 21.79 1.44 -17.52
N ASN A 87 22.16 1.04 -18.74
CA ASN A 87 21.59 1.52 -20.02
C ASN A 87 20.06 1.39 -20.23
N ILE A 88 19.37 0.49 -19.52
CA ILE A 88 17.90 0.33 -19.61
C ILE A 88 17.17 1.22 -18.58
N GLY A 89 17.91 1.83 -17.63
CA GLY A 89 17.41 2.76 -16.63
C GLY A 89 16.32 2.15 -15.76
N ALA A 90 16.69 1.43 -14.70
CA ALA A 90 15.70 0.95 -13.76
C ALA A 90 14.89 2.12 -13.19
N GLN A 91 13.58 1.95 -13.13
CA GLN A 91 12.67 2.93 -12.55
C GLN A 91 12.30 2.51 -11.14
N LEU A 92 12.03 3.48 -10.27
CA LEU A 92 11.78 3.26 -8.86
C LEU A 92 10.52 4.00 -8.42
N ALA A 93 9.63 3.28 -7.72
CA ALA A 93 8.53 3.88 -6.99
C ALA A 93 8.74 3.62 -5.48
N LEU A 94 8.49 4.64 -4.66
CA LEU A 94 8.63 4.56 -3.20
C LEU A 94 7.28 4.79 -2.54
N PHE A 95 6.96 3.95 -1.56
CA PHE A 95 5.72 4.04 -0.81
C PHE A 95 6.02 4.03 0.67
N ARG A 96 5.15 4.72 1.43
CA ARG A 96 5.21 4.77 2.89
C ARG A 96 3.81 4.61 3.49
N PRO A 97 3.18 3.43 3.34
CA PRO A 97 1.90 3.11 3.98
C PRO A 97 2.03 2.99 5.50
N LYS A 98 0.89 3.04 6.18
CA LYS A 98 0.80 2.69 7.60
C LYS A 98 0.77 1.17 7.77
N VAL A 99 1.51 0.67 8.74
CA VAL A 99 1.60 -0.76 9.03
C VAL A 99 0.26 -1.29 9.55
N ASP A 100 -0.17 -2.40 8.96
CA ASP A 100 -1.45 -3.09 9.22
C ASP A 100 -2.71 -2.33 8.80
N GLU A 101 -2.57 -1.31 7.95
CA GLU A 101 -3.67 -0.65 7.28
C GLU A 101 -3.74 -1.16 5.82
N ILE A 102 -4.85 -1.81 5.43
CA ILE A 102 -5.04 -2.26 4.05
C ILE A 102 -4.96 -1.04 3.14
N SER A 103 -3.96 -1.03 2.27
CA SER A 103 -3.68 0.11 1.40
C SER A 103 -3.80 -0.29 -0.06
N TYR A 104 -4.21 0.65 -0.90
CA TYR A 104 -4.21 0.48 -2.35
C TYR A 104 -3.24 1.48 -2.96
N LEU A 105 -2.16 0.99 -3.55
CA LEU A 105 -1.08 1.80 -4.09
C LEU A 105 -1.21 1.85 -5.60
N THR A 106 -0.99 3.03 -6.18
CA THR A 106 -1.06 3.22 -7.64
C THR A 106 0.27 3.73 -8.18
N VAL A 107 0.77 3.10 -9.23
CA VAL A 107 1.88 3.60 -10.05
C VAL A 107 1.30 4.10 -11.36
N ASN A 108 1.37 5.41 -11.59
CA ASN A 108 0.80 6.05 -12.75
C ASN A 108 1.53 5.61 -14.03
N SER A 109 0.81 4.98 -14.96
CA SER A 109 1.37 4.48 -16.22
C SER A 109 1.54 5.56 -17.29
N THR A 110 0.92 6.74 -17.14
CA THR A 110 1.03 7.84 -18.12
C THR A 110 2.42 8.48 -18.13
N ALA A 111 3.09 8.50 -16.98
CA ALA A 111 4.47 8.99 -16.85
C ALA A 111 5.53 7.90 -17.02
N PHE A 112 5.12 6.63 -17.07
CA PHE A 112 6.02 5.48 -17.00
C PHE A 112 5.47 4.28 -17.78
N ASN A 113 6.24 3.78 -18.75
CA ASN A 113 5.89 2.57 -19.48
C ASN A 113 6.66 1.36 -18.92
N PRO A 114 6.00 0.44 -18.17
CA PRO A 114 6.67 -0.73 -17.59
C PRO A 114 7.27 -1.67 -18.63
N ALA A 115 6.70 -1.75 -19.84
CA ALA A 115 7.23 -2.60 -20.91
C ALA A 115 8.59 -2.08 -21.42
N LEU A 116 8.79 -0.76 -21.43
CA LEU A 116 10.06 -0.14 -21.82
C LEU A 116 11.12 -0.21 -20.71
N SER A 117 10.69 -0.33 -19.45
CA SER A 117 11.59 -0.46 -18.29
C SER A 117 11.86 -1.91 -17.90
N GLY A 118 11.85 -2.83 -18.88
CA GLY A 118 12.23 -4.23 -18.71
C GLY A 118 11.12 -5.17 -18.22
N GLY A 119 9.92 -4.65 -17.99
CA GLY A 119 8.71 -5.45 -17.84
C GLY A 119 8.57 -6.22 -16.53
N HIS A 120 9.55 -6.17 -15.62
CA HIS A 120 9.52 -6.87 -14.34
C HIS A 120 9.62 -5.92 -13.16
N MET A 121 9.04 -6.33 -12.04
CA MET A 121 9.02 -5.57 -10.80
C MET A 121 9.47 -6.40 -9.60
N VAL A 122 10.24 -5.79 -8.71
CA VAL A 122 10.65 -6.35 -7.41
C VAL A 122 10.30 -5.36 -6.30
N ALA A 123 9.58 -5.82 -5.29
CA ALA A 123 9.41 -5.08 -4.04
C ALA A 123 10.63 -5.32 -3.14
N PHE A 124 11.09 -4.29 -2.44
CA PHE A 124 12.26 -4.39 -1.57
C PHE A 124 12.23 -3.42 -0.39
N ALA A 125 12.86 -3.81 0.71
CA ALA A 125 13.20 -2.90 1.79
C ALA A 125 14.32 -3.46 2.71
N GLY A 126 14.99 -2.55 3.42
CA GLY A 126 16.08 -2.84 4.34
C GLY A 126 17.42 -3.09 3.64
N GLN A 127 18.49 -3.09 4.44
CA GLN A 127 19.86 -3.34 3.99
C GLN A 127 20.43 -4.60 4.64
N LYS A 128 20.26 -4.78 5.96
CA LYS A 128 20.82 -5.93 6.67
C LYS A 128 20.08 -7.22 6.35
N TYR A 129 18.75 -7.18 6.40
CA TYR A 129 17.91 -8.33 6.04
C TYR A 129 17.65 -8.36 4.53
N ALA A 130 17.74 -7.20 3.85
CA ALA A 130 17.62 -7.06 2.41
C ALA A 130 16.39 -7.82 1.86
N ALA A 131 15.24 -7.61 2.53
CA ALA A 131 13.99 -8.28 2.20
C ALA A 131 13.55 -7.86 0.80
N ARG A 132 13.18 -8.84 -0.01
CA ARG A 132 12.84 -8.67 -1.42
C ARG A 132 11.85 -9.71 -1.88
N SER A 133 10.96 -9.32 -2.78
CA SER A 133 10.08 -10.27 -3.47
C SER A 133 10.80 -10.96 -4.60
N LEU A 134 10.25 -12.05 -5.13
CA LEU A 134 10.64 -12.54 -6.45
C LEU A 134 10.26 -11.50 -7.53
N PRO A 135 11.00 -11.45 -8.66
CA PRO A 135 10.60 -10.63 -9.80
C PRO A 135 9.28 -11.15 -10.39
N ILE A 136 8.32 -10.26 -10.58
CA ILE A 136 7.04 -10.56 -11.21
C ILE A 136 6.92 -9.83 -12.55
N LEU A 137 6.32 -10.48 -13.54
CA LEU A 137 5.99 -9.84 -14.81
C LEU A 137 4.93 -8.77 -14.57
N VAL A 138 5.17 -7.57 -15.11
CA VAL A 138 4.25 -6.45 -15.08
C VAL A 138 3.79 -6.11 -16.48
N ALA A 139 4.69 -6.09 -17.45
CA ALA A 139 4.31 -5.84 -18.83
C ALA A 139 5.26 -6.51 -19.81
N ASP A 140 4.70 -6.94 -20.93
CA ASP A 140 5.43 -7.34 -22.12
C ASP A 140 4.89 -6.59 -23.35
N THR A 141 5.33 -7.00 -24.55
CA THR A 141 4.90 -6.38 -25.80
C THR A 141 3.41 -6.56 -26.10
N SER A 142 2.76 -7.53 -25.48
CA SER A 142 1.38 -7.93 -25.74
C SER A 142 0.43 -7.52 -24.62
N HIS A 143 0.84 -7.64 -23.36
CA HIS A 143 -0.01 -7.47 -22.19
C HIS A 143 0.66 -6.70 -21.06
N THR A 144 -0.12 -5.89 -20.37
CA THR A 144 0.25 -5.20 -19.12
C THR A 144 -0.67 -5.68 -18.00
N ILE A 145 -0.09 -6.29 -16.97
CA ILE A 145 -0.79 -6.71 -15.76
C ILE A 145 -0.97 -5.48 -14.87
N ILE A 146 -2.22 -5.17 -14.53
CA ILE A 146 -2.58 -3.92 -13.84
C ILE A 146 -2.94 -4.10 -12.37
N SER A 147 -3.05 -5.33 -11.88
CA SER A 147 -3.47 -5.61 -10.50
C SER A 147 -2.55 -6.62 -9.83
N PHE A 148 -2.06 -6.24 -8.65
CA PHE A 148 -1.16 -7.04 -7.82
C PHE A 148 -1.64 -7.04 -6.37
N THR A 149 -1.23 -8.05 -5.63
CA THR A 149 -1.31 -8.02 -4.17
C THR A 149 0.04 -8.34 -3.56
N LEU A 150 0.48 -7.49 -2.64
CA LEU A 150 1.75 -7.59 -1.94
C LEU A 150 1.49 -7.80 -0.45
N VAL A 151 2.15 -8.81 0.11
CA VAL A 151 2.13 -9.11 1.54
C VAL A 151 3.49 -8.80 2.14
N LEU A 152 3.51 -7.94 3.15
CA LEU A 152 4.68 -7.66 3.97
C LEU A 152 4.62 -8.51 5.23
N GLU A 153 5.60 -9.39 5.42
CA GLU A 153 5.70 -10.22 6.60
C GLU A 153 6.73 -9.64 7.58
N PHE A 154 6.26 -9.27 8.76
CA PHE A 154 7.10 -8.76 9.84
C PHE A 154 7.28 -9.80 10.94
N GLN A 155 8.49 -9.86 11.49
CA GLN A 155 8.76 -10.61 12.70
C GLN A 155 9.33 -9.67 13.74
N LYS A 156 8.63 -9.53 14.87
CA LYS A 156 9.01 -8.63 15.97
C LYS A 156 9.30 -7.20 15.49
N GLY A 157 8.53 -6.72 14.50
CA GLY A 157 8.63 -5.37 13.92
C GLY A 157 9.68 -5.21 12.84
N THR A 158 10.39 -6.27 12.44
CA THR A 158 11.36 -6.24 11.34
C THR A 158 10.82 -7.00 10.14
N LEU A 159 10.81 -6.35 8.97
CA LEU A 159 10.40 -6.98 7.72
C LEU A 159 11.32 -8.17 7.41
N GLN A 160 10.72 -9.35 7.26
CA GLN A 160 11.42 -10.57 6.87
C GLN A 160 11.25 -10.86 5.40
N ASN A 161 10.01 -10.76 4.91
CA ASN A 161 9.68 -11.20 3.56
C ASN A 161 8.65 -10.30 2.87
N LEU A 162 8.69 -10.37 1.55
CA LEU A 162 7.78 -9.68 0.63
C LEU A 162 7.29 -10.71 -0.37
N TYR A 163 5.98 -10.93 -0.44
CA TYR A 163 5.42 -11.94 -1.34
C TYR A 163 4.30 -11.37 -2.21
N TRP A 164 4.37 -11.67 -3.50
CA TRP A 164 3.25 -11.45 -4.40
C TRP A 164 2.24 -12.56 -4.23
N LYS A 165 0.98 -12.17 -4.07
CA LYS A 165 -0.14 -13.09 -4.00
C LYS A 165 -1.02 -12.90 -5.21
N ASN A 166 -1.42 -14.04 -5.75
CA ASN A 166 -2.31 -14.13 -6.89
C ASN A 166 -3.67 -14.60 -6.38
N PHE A 167 -4.72 -13.97 -6.88
CA PHE A 167 -6.10 -14.28 -6.50
C PHE A 167 -6.99 -14.63 -7.69
N GLY A 168 -6.39 -14.99 -8.82
CA GLY A 168 -7.09 -15.30 -10.04
C GLY A 168 -7.72 -14.07 -10.68
N CYS A 169 -8.67 -14.35 -11.57
CA CYS A 169 -9.24 -13.37 -12.48
C CYS A 169 -10.69 -13.02 -12.19
N ASP A 170 -11.23 -13.49 -11.06
CA ASP A 170 -12.59 -13.17 -10.62
C ASP A 170 -12.78 -11.65 -10.47
N ALA A 171 -11.66 -10.94 -10.35
CA ALA A 171 -11.55 -9.50 -10.22
C ALA A 171 -11.32 -8.72 -11.53
N CYS A 172 -11.27 -9.40 -12.67
CA CYS A 172 -11.06 -8.72 -13.94
C CYS A 172 -12.38 -8.08 -14.39
N SER A 173 -12.34 -6.78 -14.70
CA SER A 173 -13.48 -6.04 -15.26
C SER A 173 -13.06 -5.25 -16.50
N GLY A 174 -14.06 -4.81 -17.26
CA GLY A 174 -13.84 -3.98 -18.46
C GLY A 174 -13.02 -4.70 -19.54
N ASP A 175 -12.02 -4.01 -20.07
CA ASP A 175 -11.14 -4.47 -21.16
C ASP A 175 -10.04 -5.46 -20.73
N SER A 176 -10.01 -5.86 -19.45
CA SER A 176 -8.99 -6.77 -18.94
C SER A 176 -9.27 -8.22 -19.32
N ILE A 177 -8.22 -8.92 -19.75
CA ILE A 177 -8.20 -10.35 -20.00
C ILE A 177 -7.56 -11.09 -18.83
N CYS A 178 -7.96 -12.34 -18.65
CA CYS A 178 -7.36 -13.22 -17.66
C CYS A 178 -6.14 -13.93 -18.24
N LEU A 179 -4.94 -13.49 -17.86
CA LEU A 179 -3.69 -14.10 -18.29
C LEU A 179 -3.38 -15.32 -17.41
N ASN A 180 -3.19 -16.49 -18.03
CA ASN A 180 -2.81 -17.75 -17.38
C ASN A 180 -3.71 -18.19 -16.21
N ASN A 181 -5.00 -17.82 -16.25
CA ASN A 181 -5.95 -18.05 -15.16
C ASN A 181 -5.52 -17.45 -13.81
N GLN A 182 -4.72 -16.38 -13.86
CA GLN A 182 -3.94 -15.89 -12.75
C GLN A 182 -4.03 -14.37 -12.61
N SER A 183 -3.83 -13.60 -13.67
CA SER A 183 -3.67 -12.15 -13.53
C SER A 183 -4.54 -11.38 -14.50
N CYS A 184 -5.15 -10.29 -14.04
CA CYS A 184 -5.85 -9.36 -14.92
C CYS A 184 -4.84 -8.53 -15.70
N ALA A 185 -4.89 -8.64 -17.03
CA ALA A 185 -4.01 -7.95 -17.93
C ALA A 185 -4.79 -7.19 -19.00
N VAL A 186 -4.28 -6.05 -19.41
CA VAL A 186 -4.82 -5.26 -20.53
C VAL A 186 -3.86 -5.41 -21.70
N PRO A 187 -4.33 -5.57 -22.95
CA PRO A 187 -3.45 -5.52 -24.11
C PRO A 187 -2.60 -4.25 -24.10
N THR A 188 -1.28 -4.37 -24.21
CA THR A 188 -0.35 -3.22 -24.06
C THR A 188 -0.67 -2.11 -25.07
N SER A 189 -1.14 -2.44 -26.27
CA SER A 189 -1.57 -1.48 -27.29
C SER A 189 -2.78 -0.62 -26.89
N LYS A 190 -3.60 -1.06 -25.93
CA LYS A 190 -4.72 -0.27 -25.39
C LYS A 190 -4.29 0.70 -24.31
N CYS A 191 -3.11 0.54 -23.73
CA CYS A 191 -2.63 1.39 -22.64
C CYS A 191 -2.24 2.79 -23.11
N LEU A 192 -2.55 3.82 -22.32
CA LEU A 192 -2.18 5.22 -22.56
C LEU A 192 -0.67 5.37 -22.80
N SER A 193 0.15 4.64 -22.05
CA SER A 193 1.62 4.61 -22.18
C SER A 193 2.13 4.12 -23.54
N SER A 194 1.26 3.52 -24.35
CA SER A 194 1.50 3.01 -25.70
C SER A 194 0.62 3.70 -26.76
N GLY A 195 -0.06 4.79 -26.41
CA GLY A 195 -0.92 5.56 -27.31
C GLY A 195 -2.37 5.06 -27.42
N GLY A 196 -2.78 4.09 -26.60
CA GLY A 196 -4.16 3.64 -26.51
C GLY A 196 -5.03 4.49 -25.57
N PRO A 197 -6.34 4.24 -25.48
CA PRO A 197 -7.27 5.07 -24.71
C PRO A 197 -7.42 4.67 -23.23
N THR A 198 -6.87 3.53 -22.79
CA THR A 198 -7.14 2.95 -21.47
C THR A 198 -6.03 3.29 -20.47
N ASP A 199 -6.39 3.73 -19.26
CA ASP A 199 -5.43 3.87 -18.17
C ASP A 199 -5.01 2.48 -17.65
N CYS A 200 -3.72 2.18 -17.77
CA CYS A 200 -3.10 0.94 -17.31
C CYS A 200 -2.23 1.16 -16.07
N SER A 201 -2.57 2.15 -15.24
CA SER A 201 -1.88 2.40 -13.98
C SER A 201 -1.89 1.16 -13.10
N LEU A 202 -0.70 0.82 -12.59
CA LEU A 202 -0.54 -0.39 -11.80
C LEU A 202 -1.17 -0.18 -10.44
N SER A 203 -1.97 -1.13 -10.03
CA SER A 203 -2.64 -1.15 -8.74
C SER A 203 -2.09 -2.26 -7.87
N ILE A 204 -1.62 -1.93 -6.66
CA ILE A 204 -1.09 -2.89 -5.70
C ILE A 204 -1.91 -2.81 -4.42
N GLN A 205 -2.67 -3.88 -4.14
CA GLN A 205 -3.25 -4.09 -2.82
C GLN A 205 -2.13 -4.50 -1.85
N LEU A 206 -2.00 -3.78 -0.75
CA LEU A 206 -0.98 -4.01 0.26
C LEU A 206 -1.60 -4.54 1.54
N THR A 207 -0.97 -5.56 2.11
CA THR A 207 -1.40 -6.23 3.33
C THR A 207 -0.21 -6.61 4.19
N PHE A 208 -0.46 -6.84 5.48
CA PHE A 208 0.56 -7.12 6.47
C PHE A 208 0.27 -8.42 7.21
N SER A 209 1.33 -9.09 7.66
CA SER A 209 1.28 -10.31 8.44
C SER A 209 2.41 -10.38 9.45
N GLY A 210 2.22 -11.20 10.49
CA GLY A 210 3.24 -11.48 11.50
C GLY A 210 3.07 -10.61 12.75
N THR A 211 4.18 -10.06 13.28
CA THR A 211 4.13 -9.25 14.51
C THR A 211 4.97 -7.98 14.43
N ASP A 212 4.54 -6.97 15.17
CA ASP A 212 5.21 -5.69 15.29
C ASP A 212 6.30 -5.68 16.40
N LYS A 213 6.93 -4.52 16.66
CA LYS A 213 8.01 -4.39 17.66
C LYS A 213 7.56 -4.59 19.11
N ASN A 214 6.27 -4.41 19.39
CA ASN A 214 5.62 -4.62 20.67
C ASN A 214 5.05 -6.05 20.80
N LEU A 215 5.19 -6.88 19.77
CA LEU A 215 4.61 -8.22 19.63
C LEU A 215 3.11 -8.22 19.37
N ASP A 216 2.54 -7.08 18.99
CA ASP A 216 1.17 -7.00 18.51
C ASP A 216 1.06 -7.68 17.15
N THR A 217 -0.06 -8.37 16.93
CA THR A 217 -0.28 -9.13 15.69
C THR A 217 -0.63 -8.19 14.54
N LEU A 218 -0.02 -8.44 13.38
CA LEU A 218 -0.39 -7.84 12.11
C LEU A 218 -1.24 -8.84 11.34
N ASN A 219 -2.49 -8.49 11.04
CA ASN A 219 -3.51 -9.43 10.58
C ASN A 219 -4.32 -8.95 9.37
N SER A 220 -4.01 -7.78 8.81
CA SER A 220 -4.69 -7.24 7.61
C SER A 220 -4.67 -8.21 6.41
N TRP A 221 -3.68 -9.10 6.30
CA TRP A 221 -3.70 -10.19 5.31
C TRP A 221 -4.92 -11.12 5.46
N TYR A 222 -5.20 -11.58 6.68
CA TYR A 222 -6.33 -12.46 6.98
C TYR A 222 -7.67 -11.74 6.84
N GLU A 223 -7.69 -10.43 7.13
CA GLU A 223 -8.87 -9.60 6.92
C GLU A 223 -9.23 -9.52 5.44
N VAL A 224 -8.25 -9.34 4.53
CA VAL A 224 -8.49 -9.37 3.08
C VAL A 224 -8.96 -10.75 2.61
N GLU A 225 -8.37 -11.83 3.12
CA GLU A 225 -8.80 -13.19 2.80
C GLU A 225 -10.27 -13.43 3.18
N ASN A 226 -10.66 -13.02 4.39
CA ASN A 226 -12.05 -13.11 4.85
C ASN A 226 -12.99 -12.17 4.08
N LEU A 227 -12.59 -10.93 3.80
CA LEU A 227 -13.41 -9.98 3.03
C LEU A 227 -13.71 -10.50 1.61
N ARG A 228 -12.78 -11.28 1.03
CA ARG A 228 -12.97 -11.95 -0.26
C ARG A 228 -13.95 -13.12 -0.18
N GLN A 229 -13.96 -13.88 0.92
CA GLN A 229 -14.93 -14.97 1.13
C GLN A 229 -16.39 -14.48 1.13
N TYR A 230 -16.63 -13.24 1.56
CA TYR A 230 -17.98 -12.64 1.56
C TYR A 230 -18.33 -11.90 0.27
N SER A 231 -17.52 -12.04 -0.80
CA SER A 231 -17.77 -11.39 -2.10
C SER A 231 -17.90 -9.86 -2.04
N LEU A 232 -17.33 -9.21 -1.01
CA LEU A 232 -17.17 -7.75 -0.94
C LEU A 232 -16.13 -7.22 -1.94
N TYR A 233 -15.66 -8.10 -2.82
CA TYR A 233 -14.93 -7.76 -4.02
C TYR A 233 -15.56 -6.58 -4.78
N GLY A 234 -16.89 -6.52 -4.87
CA GLY A 234 -17.65 -5.41 -5.46
C GLY A 234 -17.33 -4.04 -4.83
N LEU A 235 -17.16 -4.00 -3.50
CA LEU A 235 -16.89 -2.75 -2.77
C LEU A 235 -15.47 -2.22 -3.03
N PHE A 236 -14.51 -3.12 -3.28
CA PHE A 236 -13.15 -2.75 -3.69
C PHE A 236 -13.04 -2.46 -5.20
N SER A 237 -13.83 -3.14 -6.05
CA SER A 237 -13.92 -2.80 -7.47
C SER A 237 -14.59 -1.45 -7.68
N ASP A 238 -15.60 -1.11 -6.87
CA ASP A 238 -16.26 0.19 -6.92
C ASP A 238 -15.30 1.32 -6.54
N ILE A 239 -14.39 1.10 -5.58
CA ILE A 239 -13.32 2.07 -5.27
C ILE A 239 -12.38 2.25 -6.46
N ARG A 240 -11.94 1.16 -7.09
CA ARG A 240 -11.13 1.22 -8.34
C ARG A 240 -11.87 1.99 -9.43
N ASP A 241 -13.14 1.68 -9.66
CA ASP A 241 -13.98 2.30 -10.69
C ASP A 241 -14.24 3.79 -10.38
N THR A 242 -14.31 4.17 -9.10
CA THR A 242 -14.42 5.56 -8.65
C THR A 242 -13.15 6.36 -8.95
N PHE A 243 -11.97 5.74 -8.84
CA PHE A 243 -10.70 6.38 -9.20
C PHE A 243 -10.43 6.39 -10.71
N THR A 244 -10.89 5.39 -11.47
CA THR A 244 -10.78 5.37 -12.94
C THR A 244 -11.89 6.13 -13.66
N GLY A 245 -13.00 6.43 -12.96
CA GLY A 245 -14.18 7.12 -13.50
C GLY A 245 -14.16 8.66 -13.38
N GLN A 246 -13.14 9.28 -12.79
CA GLN A 246 -13.08 10.74 -12.60
C GLN A 246 -12.52 11.54 -13.79
N ASN A 247 -12.57 11.01 -15.01
CA ASN A 247 -12.50 11.83 -16.22
C ASN A 247 -13.92 12.20 -16.68
N GLY A 248 -14.53 13.14 -15.96
CA GLY A 248 -15.86 13.61 -16.34
C GLY A 248 -16.53 14.55 -15.36
N MET A 249 -15.87 15.64 -14.93
CA MET A 249 -16.57 16.90 -14.63
C MET A 249 -15.60 18.08 -14.74
N PRO A 250 -15.92 19.11 -15.56
CA PRO A 250 -15.16 20.35 -15.60
C PRO A 250 -15.45 21.19 -14.35
N PHE A 251 -14.40 21.79 -13.78
CA PHE A 251 -14.50 23.13 -13.22
C PHE A 251 -13.88 24.10 -14.24
#